data_AF-A0A2N1M8H1-F1
#
_entry.id   AF-A0A2N1M8H1-F1
#
_cell.length_a   1.000
_cell.length_b   1.000
_cell.length_c   1.000
_cell.angle_alpha   90.00
_cell.angle_beta   90.00
_cell.angle_gamma   90.00
#
_symmetry.space_group_name_H-M   'P 1'
#
loop_
_entity.id
_entity.type
_entity.pdbx_description
1 polymer ?
#
loop_
_entity_poly.entity_id
_entity_poly.type
_entity_poly.pdbx_seq_one_letter_code
_entity_poly.pdbx_strand_id
1 'polypeptide(L)'
;MIKPDRKKKKKLKVKGPETSVSSFRYTPVETLIEIKKPDVLPATIKQPIPSDDWNTWHDKLGILIPNDLLPYVTEDPIYVSKRQEKLKGKHLAPGTKKWFEAIEDRKRAAEQIVENETYMREWTARAKLWGTSFNSIEHRVAHLRIY
;
A
#
# COMPACT_ATOMS: atom_id res chain seq x y z
N MET A 1 -2.84 -55.60 19.73
CA MET A 1 -3.17 -54.38 20.51
C MET A 1 -1.89 -53.55 20.66
N ILE A 2 -1.78 -52.44 19.94
CA ILE A 2 -0.56 -51.62 19.84
C ILE A 2 -0.72 -50.41 20.75
N LYS A 3 0.19 -50.24 21.72
CA LYS A 3 0.25 -49.06 22.61
C LYS A 3 1.01 -47.94 21.89
N PRO A 4 0.54 -46.68 21.90
CA PRO A 4 1.30 -45.59 21.32
C PRO A 4 2.40 -45.10 22.28
N ASP A 5 3.61 -45.00 21.72
CA ASP A 5 4.86 -44.57 22.33
C ASP A 5 4.88 -43.05 22.58
N ARG A 6 5.13 -42.64 23.83
CA ARG A 6 5.21 -41.22 24.26
C ARG A 6 6.62 -40.69 24.00
N LYS A 7 6.83 -40.07 22.83
CA LYS A 7 8.07 -39.32 22.53
C LYS A 7 8.21 -38.10 23.47
N LYS A 8 9.22 -38.14 24.36
CA LYS A 8 9.66 -37.04 25.21
C LYS A 8 10.25 -35.90 24.36
N LYS A 9 9.68 -34.69 24.43
CA LYS A 9 10.29 -33.48 23.83
C LYS A 9 11.41 -32.96 24.74
N LYS A 10 12.66 -32.95 24.23
CA LYS A 10 13.81 -32.27 24.86
C LYS A 10 13.56 -30.75 24.86
N LYS A 11 13.62 -30.11 26.03
CA LYS A 11 13.61 -28.64 26.19
C LYS A 11 14.96 -28.09 25.71
N LEU A 12 14.95 -27.33 24.60
CA LEU A 12 16.07 -26.48 24.19
C LEU A 12 16.07 -25.22 25.06
N LYS A 13 17.21 -24.98 25.71
CA LYS A 13 17.48 -23.87 26.63
C LYS A 13 17.87 -22.66 25.78
N VAL A 14 16.98 -21.68 25.65
CA VAL A 14 17.28 -20.40 24.99
C VAL A 14 18.03 -19.51 25.98
N LYS A 15 19.28 -19.20 25.63
CA LYS A 15 20.17 -18.29 26.35
C LYS A 15 19.90 -16.89 25.80
N GLY A 16 19.42 -15.97 26.63
CA GLY A 16 19.14 -14.59 26.24
C GLY A 16 20.42 -13.79 26.00
N PRO A 17 20.40 -12.78 25.12
CA PRO A 17 21.43 -11.74 25.09
C PRO A 17 21.00 -10.55 25.95
N GLU A 18 21.78 -10.31 27.00
CA GLU A 18 21.83 -9.07 27.77
C GLU A 18 22.29 -7.94 26.84
N THR A 19 21.49 -6.88 26.69
CA THR A 19 21.90 -5.68 25.96
C THR A 19 22.07 -4.55 26.97
N SER A 20 23.34 -4.26 27.28
CA SER A 20 23.78 -3.15 28.12
C SER A 20 23.74 -1.83 27.32
N VAL A 21 23.00 -0.88 27.87
CA VAL A 21 23.21 0.58 27.93
C VAL A 21 24.03 1.25 26.81
N SER A 22 23.41 2.22 26.11
CA SER A 22 24.13 3.46 25.77
C SER A 22 23.15 4.61 25.58
N SER A 23 23.10 5.48 26.59
CA SER A 23 22.39 6.76 26.55
C SER A 23 23.22 7.72 25.70
N PHE A 24 22.84 7.91 24.44
CA PHE A 24 23.41 8.95 23.59
C PHE A 24 22.66 10.26 23.83
N ARG A 25 23.39 11.24 24.39
CA ARG A 25 22.96 12.63 24.54
C ARG A 25 22.98 13.29 23.17
N TYR A 26 21.90 13.98 22.80
CA TYR A 26 21.86 14.85 21.63
C TYR A 26 22.27 16.27 22.04
N THR A 27 23.29 16.82 21.40
CA THR A 27 23.52 18.27 21.31
C THR A 27 23.23 18.71 19.89
N PRO A 28 22.40 19.73 19.65
CA PRO A 28 22.25 20.31 18.32
C PRO A 28 23.44 21.22 18.02
N VAL A 29 24.14 20.95 16.93
CA VAL A 29 25.13 21.87 16.35
C VAL A 29 24.42 22.63 15.22
N GLU A 30 23.99 23.86 15.51
CA GLU A 30 23.61 24.81 14.49
C GLU A 30 24.88 25.29 13.79
N THR A 31 25.03 24.95 12.51
CA THR A 31 26.02 25.58 11.63
C THR A 31 25.28 26.24 10.48
N LEU A 32 25.24 27.58 10.52
CA LEU A 32 24.83 28.43 9.42
C LEU A 32 25.82 28.24 8.27
N ILE A 33 25.39 27.57 7.20
CA ILE A 33 26.18 27.50 5.97
C ILE A 33 25.70 28.58 5.01
N GLU A 34 26.61 29.52 4.89
CA GLU A 34 26.72 30.67 3.99
C GLU A 34 26.34 30.35 2.54
N ILE A 35 25.59 31.29 1.95
CA ILE A 35 25.02 31.21 0.61
C ILE A 35 26.15 31.33 -0.41
N LYS A 36 26.39 30.26 -1.18
CA LYS A 36 27.14 30.29 -2.44
C LYS A 36 26.34 29.53 -3.50
N LYS A 37 25.68 30.26 -4.40
CA LYS A 37 25.29 29.78 -5.73
C LYS A 37 26.50 29.97 -6.65
N PRO A 38 26.82 29.01 -7.54
CA PRO A 38 26.09 28.94 -8.81
C PRO A 38 25.72 27.52 -9.29
N ASP A 39 24.68 27.50 -10.13
CA ASP A 39 24.34 26.49 -11.14
C ASP A 39 24.01 25.07 -10.68
N VAL A 40 22.89 24.94 -9.96
CA VAL A 40 22.21 23.65 -9.77
C VAL A 40 21.08 23.57 -10.80
N LEU A 41 21.23 22.65 -11.76
CA LEU A 41 20.16 22.14 -12.62
C LEU A 41 18.91 21.88 -11.75
N PRO A 42 17.69 22.25 -12.17
CA PRO A 42 16.53 21.95 -11.35
C PRO A 42 16.47 20.44 -11.18
N ALA A 43 16.61 19.99 -9.92
CA ALA A 43 16.22 18.66 -9.54
C ALA A 43 14.74 18.55 -9.90
N THR A 44 14.45 17.94 -11.05
CA THR A 44 13.10 17.65 -11.52
C THR A 44 12.48 16.73 -10.49
N ILE A 45 11.81 17.31 -9.51
CA ILE A 45 10.79 16.64 -8.73
C ILE A 45 9.73 16.27 -9.77
N LYS A 46 9.80 15.03 -10.28
CA LYS A 46 8.85 14.43 -11.23
C LYS A 46 7.50 14.13 -10.57
N GLN A 47 7.07 14.93 -9.61
CA GLN A 47 5.66 14.93 -9.25
C GLN A 47 5.04 15.95 -10.20
N PRO A 48 4.20 15.53 -11.16
CA PRO A 48 3.48 16.49 -11.99
C PRO A 48 2.73 17.41 -11.03
N ILE A 49 3.04 18.70 -11.13
CA ILE A 49 2.26 19.76 -10.47
C ILE A 49 0.82 19.52 -10.95
N PRO A 50 -0.18 19.36 -10.05
CA PRO A 50 -1.55 19.23 -10.50
C PRO A 50 -1.88 20.52 -11.23
N SER A 51 -1.98 20.43 -12.56
CA SER A 51 -2.61 21.48 -13.34
C SER A 51 -4.04 21.62 -12.83
N ASP A 52 -4.53 22.86 -12.72
CA ASP A 52 -5.94 23.16 -12.41
C ASP A 52 -6.89 22.54 -13.46
N ASP A 53 -6.31 22.06 -14.56
CA ASP A 53 -6.93 21.22 -15.56
C ASP A 53 -7.21 19.84 -14.96
N TRP A 54 -8.49 19.46 -14.93
CA TRP A 54 -9.02 18.16 -14.52
C TRP A 54 -8.36 16.93 -15.17
N ASN A 55 -7.53 17.12 -16.20
CA ASN A 55 -6.65 16.12 -16.78
C ASN A 55 -5.22 16.63 -16.91
N THR A 56 -4.29 15.68 -16.88
CA THR A 56 -2.87 15.88 -17.15
C THR A 56 -2.48 15.12 -18.41
N TRP A 57 -1.63 15.73 -19.25
CA TRP A 57 -1.01 15.04 -20.39
C TRP A 57 0.02 14.02 -19.93
N HIS A 58 -0.08 12.78 -20.40
CA HIS A 58 0.85 11.72 -20.04
C HIS A 58 1.87 11.47 -21.15
N ASP A 59 3.07 12.04 -21.02
CA ASP A 59 4.11 12.09 -22.06
C ASP A 59 4.41 10.74 -22.73
N LYS A 60 4.45 9.65 -21.95
CA LYS A 60 4.80 8.31 -22.46
C LYS A 60 3.67 7.61 -23.20
N LEU A 61 2.43 7.91 -22.84
CA LEU A 61 1.24 7.31 -23.44
C LEU A 61 0.68 8.21 -24.54
N GLY A 62 1.06 9.48 -24.57
CA GLY A 62 0.61 10.46 -25.55
C GLY A 62 -0.88 10.74 -25.47
N ILE A 63 -1.46 10.71 -24.26
CA ILE A 63 -2.90 10.89 -24.02
C ILE A 63 -3.16 11.80 -22.83
N LEU A 64 -4.33 12.44 -22.84
CA LEU A 64 -4.87 13.20 -21.72
C LEU A 64 -5.50 12.23 -20.70
N ILE A 65 -5.12 12.32 -19.43
CA ILE A 65 -5.58 11.42 -18.36
C ILE A 65 -6.17 12.25 -17.21
N PRO A 66 -7.39 11.93 -16.72
CA PRO A 66 -7.94 12.57 -15.53
C PRO A 66 -7.00 12.51 -14.32
N ASN A 67 -6.89 13.60 -13.56
CA ASN A 67 -5.97 13.70 -12.42
C ASN A 67 -6.20 12.60 -11.37
N ASP A 68 -7.47 12.27 -11.15
CA ASP A 68 -7.92 11.21 -10.24
C ASP A 68 -7.43 9.80 -10.60
N LEU A 69 -7.05 9.58 -11.86
CA LEU A 69 -6.58 8.29 -12.36
C LEU A 69 -5.05 8.24 -12.47
N LEU A 70 -4.36 9.38 -12.45
CA LEU A 70 -2.90 9.44 -12.61
C LEU A 70 -2.12 8.51 -11.68
N PRO A 71 -2.46 8.37 -10.37
CA PRO A 71 -1.73 7.46 -9.49
C PRO A 71 -1.88 5.98 -9.86
N TYR A 72 -2.93 5.64 -10.63
CA TYR A 72 -3.31 4.26 -10.97
C TYR A 72 -2.96 3.90 -12.43
N VAL A 73 -2.50 4.88 -13.20
CA VAL A 73 -2.01 4.65 -14.56
C VAL A 73 -0.61 4.06 -14.48
N THR A 74 -0.43 2.93 -15.14
CA THR A 74 0.87 2.29 -15.29
C THR A 74 1.28 2.32 -16.75
N GLU A 75 2.58 2.36 -17.00
CA GLU A 75 3.16 2.27 -18.36
C GLU A 75 3.03 0.86 -18.94
N ASP A 76 2.74 -0.14 -18.10
CA ASP A 76 2.58 -1.52 -18.51
C ASP A 76 1.33 -1.74 -19.37
N PRO A 77 1.41 -2.63 -20.39
CA PRO A 77 0.28 -2.94 -21.25
C PRO A 77 -0.87 -3.57 -20.45
N ILE A 78 -2.07 -3.02 -20.64
CA ILE A 78 -3.29 -3.57 -20.05
C ILE A 78 -3.84 -4.63 -20.99
N TYR A 79 -3.71 -5.89 -20.62
CA TYR A 79 -4.21 -7.01 -21.42
C TYR A 79 -5.73 -7.15 -21.32
N VAL A 80 -6.35 -7.57 -22.41
CA VAL A 80 -7.80 -7.80 -22.47
C VAL A 80 -8.24 -8.93 -21.52
N SER A 81 -7.34 -9.86 -21.20
CA SER A 81 -7.59 -10.96 -20.27
C SER A 81 -6.30 -11.52 -19.69
N LYS A 82 -6.41 -12.27 -18.59
CA LYS A 82 -5.28 -13.01 -17.97
C LYS A 82 -4.61 -14.01 -18.93
N ARG A 83 -5.37 -14.59 -19.86
CA ARG A 83 -4.79 -15.48 -20.88
C ARG A 83 -3.90 -14.69 -21.86
N GLN A 84 -4.38 -13.52 -22.30
CA GLN A 84 -3.60 -12.64 -23.19
C GLN A 84 -2.37 -12.09 -22.46
N GLU A 85 -2.47 -11.82 -21.16
CA GLU A 85 -1.33 -11.41 -20.34
C GLU A 85 -0.22 -12.48 -20.29
N LYS A 86 -0.60 -13.74 -20.05
CA LYS A 86 0.35 -14.88 -20.06
C LYS A 86 1.00 -15.08 -21.42
N LEU A 87 0.24 -14.90 -22.49
CA LEU A 87 0.71 -15.07 -23.86
C LEU A 87 1.33 -13.78 -24.43
N LYS A 88 1.38 -12.69 -23.66
CA LYS A 88 1.77 -11.34 -24.10
C LYS A 88 1.09 -10.93 -25.42
N GLY A 89 -0.16 -11.33 -25.58
CA GLY A 89 -0.95 -11.14 -26.79
C GLY A 89 -1.68 -9.79 -26.83
N LYS A 90 -2.99 -9.83 -27.11
CA LYS A 90 -3.81 -8.64 -27.33
C LYS A 90 -3.91 -7.78 -26.07
N HIS A 91 -3.44 -6.54 -26.17
CA HIS A 91 -3.58 -5.50 -25.17
C HIS A 91 -4.55 -4.41 -25.63
N LEU A 92 -5.06 -3.65 -24.68
CA LEU A 92 -5.89 -2.47 -24.91
C LEU A 92 -4.98 -1.32 -25.33
N ALA A 93 -5.39 -0.59 -26.36
CA ALA A 93 -4.70 0.62 -26.77
C ALA A 93 -4.93 1.73 -25.71
N PRO A 94 -3.88 2.44 -25.28
CA PRO A 94 -4.01 3.61 -24.40
C PRO A 94 -5.02 4.61 -24.94
N GLY A 95 -5.81 5.22 -24.06
CA GLY A 95 -6.81 6.23 -24.43
C GLY A 95 -8.15 5.68 -24.94
N THR A 96 -8.29 4.36 -25.15
CA THR A 96 -9.60 3.77 -25.48
C THR A 96 -10.51 3.72 -24.25
N LYS A 97 -11.84 3.74 -24.44
CA LYS A 97 -12.80 3.65 -23.33
C LYS A 97 -12.56 2.43 -22.43
N LYS A 98 -12.31 1.26 -23.03
CA LYS A 98 -12.00 0.04 -22.29
C LYS A 98 -10.70 0.13 -21.49
N TRP A 99 -9.73 0.90 -21.98
CA TRP A 99 -8.47 1.13 -21.27
C TRP A 99 -8.70 2.01 -20.04
N PHE A 100 -9.51 3.06 -20.14
CA PHE A 100 -9.92 3.87 -18.98
C PHE A 100 -10.73 3.07 -17.97
N GLU A 101 -11.73 2.29 -18.41
CA GLU A 101 -12.51 1.39 -17.53
C GLU A 101 -11.59 0.45 -16.74
N ALA A 102 -10.56 -0.13 -17.38
CA ALA A 102 -9.61 -1.00 -16.71
C ALA A 102 -8.76 -0.28 -15.65
N ILE A 103 -8.49 1.02 -15.81
CA ILE A 103 -7.77 1.82 -14.81
C ILE A 103 -8.69 2.23 -13.67
N GLU A 104 -9.95 2.56 -13.95
CA GLU A 104 -10.96 2.79 -12.93
C GLU A 104 -11.16 1.55 -12.05
N ASP A 105 -11.19 0.36 -12.65
CA ASP A 105 -11.27 -0.90 -11.91
C ASP A 105 -10.05 -1.10 -10.99
N ARG A 106 -8.84 -0.72 -11.45
CA ARG A 106 -7.63 -0.75 -10.63
C ARG A 106 -7.71 0.23 -9.45
N LYS A 107 -8.17 1.45 -9.70
CA LYS A 107 -8.41 2.46 -8.66
C LYS A 107 -9.37 1.91 -7.60
N ARG A 108 -10.52 1.40 -8.03
CA ARG A 108 -11.53 0.81 -7.13
C ARG A 108 -10.97 -0.35 -6.31
N ALA A 109 -10.20 -1.24 -6.94
CA ALA A 109 -9.57 -2.35 -6.23
C ALA A 109 -8.55 -1.88 -5.19
N ALA A 110 -7.74 -0.87 -5.52
CA ALA A 110 -6.77 -0.31 -4.58
C ALA A 110 -7.45 0.39 -3.39
N GLU A 111 -8.49 1.18 -3.65
CA GLU A 111 -9.28 1.86 -2.61
C GLU A 111 -9.97 0.84 -1.69
N GLN A 112 -10.56 -0.22 -2.26
CA GLN A 112 -11.16 -1.31 -1.47
C GLN A 112 -10.12 -2.02 -0.59
N ILE A 113 -8.90 -2.22 -1.06
CA ILE A 113 -7.84 -2.81 -0.23
C ILE A 113 -7.53 -1.90 0.96
N VAL A 114 -7.36 -0.60 0.72
CA VAL A 114 -7.11 0.39 1.78
C VAL A 114 -8.26 0.43 2.78
N GLU A 115 -9.51 0.50 2.31
CA GLU A 115 -10.70 0.51 3.16
C GLU A 115 -10.83 -0.78 3.99
N ASN A 116 -10.60 -1.94 3.37
CA ASN A 116 -10.62 -3.21 4.10
C ASN A 116 -9.49 -3.26 5.14
N GLU A 117 -8.30 -2.74 4.83
CA GLU A 117 -7.21 -2.68 5.80
C GLU A 117 -7.51 -1.74 6.96
N THR A 118 -8.04 -0.54 6.70
CA THR A 118 -8.44 0.39 7.77
C THR A 118 -9.54 -0.21 8.62
N TYR A 119 -10.57 -0.79 8.00
CA TYR A 119 -11.63 -1.54 8.66
C TYR A 119 -11.03 -2.62 9.58
N MET A 120 -10.20 -3.51 9.04
CA MET A 120 -9.59 -4.59 9.82
C MET A 120 -8.70 -4.07 10.95
N ARG A 121 -7.95 -2.97 10.75
CA ARG A 121 -7.11 -2.35 11.78
C ARG A 121 -7.95 -1.78 12.91
N GLU A 122 -8.96 -0.97 12.61
CA GLU A 122 -9.86 -0.35 13.59
C GLU A 122 -10.57 -1.42 14.42
N TRP A 123 -11.11 -2.43 13.75
CA TRP A 123 -11.80 -3.53 14.37
C TRP A 123 -10.90 -4.38 15.26
N THR A 124 -9.68 -4.65 14.80
CA THR A 124 -8.69 -5.37 15.61
C THR A 124 -8.25 -4.54 16.82
N ALA A 125 -8.09 -3.23 16.67
CA ALA A 125 -7.76 -2.33 17.78
C ALA A 125 -8.88 -2.31 18.84
N ARG A 126 -10.15 -2.26 18.39
CA ARG A 126 -11.31 -2.34 19.27
C ARG A 126 -11.41 -3.68 20.00
N ALA A 127 -11.13 -4.78 19.29
CA ALA A 127 -11.07 -6.13 19.87
C ALA A 127 -10.03 -6.22 20.99
N LYS A 128 -8.83 -5.70 20.74
CA LYS A 128 -7.77 -5.61 21.76
C LYS A 128 -8.18 -4.76 22.96
N LEU A 129 -8.79 -3.59 22.71
CA LEU A 129 -9.23 -2.68 23.77
C LEU A 129 -10.25 -3.34 24.72
N TRP A 130 -11.15 -4.16 24.16
CA TRP A 130 -12.20 -4.83 24.94
C TRP A 130 -11.81 -6.22 25.44
N GLY A 131 -10.61 -6.71 25.13
CA GLY A 131 -10.18 -8.06 25.47
C GLY A 131 -11.02 -9.16 24.79
N THR A 132 -11.66 -8.84 23.65
CA THR A 132 -12.51 -9.78 22.89
C THR A 132 -11.88 -10.13 21.55
N SER A 133 -12.49 -11.06 20.81
CA SER A 133 -12.10 -11.36 19.44
C SER A 133 -12.81 -10.47 18.42
N PHE A 134 -12.24 -10.37 17.22
CA PHE A 134 -12.81 -9.68 16.06
C PHE A 134 -14.25 -10.12 15.76
N ASN A 135 -14.48 -11.43 15.56
CA ASN A 135 -15.81 -11.99 15.28
C ASN A 135 -16.85 -11.64 16.35
N SER A 136 -16.44 -11.56 17.62
CA SER A 136 -17.36 -11.26 18.71
C SER A 136 -17.87 -9.82 18.62
N ILE A 137 -17.00 -8.87 18.28
CA ILE A 137 -17.43 -7.49 18.06
C ILE A 137 -18.30 -7.42 16.79
N GLU A 138 -17.96 -8.21 15.76
CA GLU A 138 -18.61 -8.08 14.44
C GLU A 138 -20.07 -8.48 14.56
N HIS A 139 -20.29 -9.62 15.21
CA HIS A 139 -21.61 -10.08 15.59
C HIS A 139 -22.36 -9.02 16.41
N ARG A 140 -21.73 -8.42 17.43
CA ARG A 140 -22.39 -7.40 18.29
C ARG A 140 -22.81 -6.14 17.53
N VAL A 141 -22.00 -5.64 16.59
CA VAL A 141 -22.32 -4.42 15.82
C VAL A 141 -23.27 -4.73 14.67
N ALA A 142 -23.17 -5.90 14.04
CA ALA A 142 -24.10 -6.32 12.99
C ALA A 142 -25.55 -6.34 13.50
N HIS A 143 -25.79 -6.78 14.75
CA HIS A 143 -27.10 -6.71 15.41
C HIS A 143 -27.63 -5.28 15.64
N LEU A 144 -26.75 -4.27 15.66
CA LEU A 144 -27.14 -2.87 15.87
C LEU A 144 -27.40 -2.10 14.55
N ARG A 145 -26.99 -2.64 13.40
CA ARG A 145 -27.17 -2.01 12.07
C ARG A 145 -28.51 -2.38 11.39
N ILE A 146 -29.35 -3.20 12.03
CA ILE A 146 -30.61 -3.72 11.47
C ILE A 146 -31.84 -2.91 11.94
N TYR A 147 -31.64 -1.79 12.64
CA TYR A 147 -32.70 -0.85 13.04
C TYR A 147 -32.48 0.53 12.40
#